data_AF-A0A0K6G9Y8-F1
#
_entry.id   AF-A0A0K6G9Y8-F1
#
_cell.length_a   1.000
_cell.length_b   1.000
_cell.length_c   1.000
_cell.angle_alpha   90.00
_cell.angle_beta   90.00
_cell.angle_gamma   90.00
#
_symmetry.space_group_name_H-M   'P 1'
#
loop_
_entity.id
_entity.type
_entity.pdbx_description
1 polymer ?
#
loop_
_entity_poly.entity_id
_entity_poly.type
_entity_poly.pdbx_seq_one_letter_code
_entity_poly.pdbx_strand_id
1 'polypeptide(L)'
;MAYMYSRFSRGGRRFNDEPEPKTTTVGYFEPLPNPFGFNDGRNEFKGGTLAKPLVELEMARLSAELRRKPSWWIKCRDESILAKWRDEALAEANLMDQSHIDYVLKELDGYANLRDEASGAEVSCYDKIWQSDSLVPASLKERLMTGVAKLENVPESEKDWHPRANGQVLDLVHPSLYPIVYGRTLSYPEDSDDRSPTALQLVVSLMNSRYDDYFTSRHFQWLPTDFEVSKDGLSVKRMSYINNLDPLKHEGLYKAIEELIATYIPLFERVLTDSVPENEVIPERTFNGYSYDSEASGRSPDYQGYSDDEKFERDYKGWAESRIIILPHLQDGRYKAGSLEKRRIKYTLGGQTIQVIVKLANIHLTPEKPEYSGGSWHVEGMRNEAIAASGIYYYDEENITESRLAFRAAVTVPYYEQEDERGCILTWGIGRDEPCINELGAVVTCQDRCIAFPNTYQHRVSPFELKDKSKPGHRKIVALFLVDPAIRRPSTTTVPPQQAKWRASAISANPVLKAAFDKLAPEIINHIDSMVEGTMTREEAEAYRLELMDEGTAFVEKNDEEFFMTPFSLCEH
;
A
#
# COMPACT_ATOMS: atom_id res chain seq x y z
N MET A 1 34.08 -30.35 28.07
CA MET A 1 33.95 -29.15 28.94
C MET A 1 32.61 -28.51 28.58
N ALA A 2 31.48 -28.87 29.18
CA ALA A 2 31.04 -28.43 30.51
C ALA A 2 31.35 -26.94 30.74
N TYR A 3 30.41 -26.07 30.32
CA TYR A 3 30.04 -24.74 30.86
C TYR A 3 29.44 -23.87 29.75
N MET A 4 28.10 -23.87 29.63
CA MET A 4 27.21 -22.78 29.15
C MET A 4 25.82 -23.24 28.64
N TYR A 5 25.37 -24.44 28.99
CA TYR A 5 23.94 -24.78 28.94
C TYR A 5 23.30 -24.50 30.31
N SER A 6 22.91 -23.25 30.59
CA SER A 6 22.05 -22.91 31.73
C SER A 6 21.65 -21.42 31.69
N ARG A 7 20.61 -21.11 30.91
CA ARG A 7 19.59 -20.09 31.19
C ARG A 7 18.62 -20.11 30.02
N PHE A 8 17.42 -20.61 30.29
CA PHE A 8 16.13 -20.45 29.59
C PHE A 8 15.35 -21.77 29.59
N SER A 9 15.10 -22.28 30.80
CA SER A 9 13.94 -23.13 31.08
C SER A 9 13.64 -23.08 32.57
N ARG A 10 12.71 -22.19 32.95
CA ARG A 10 11.69 -22.36 34.01
C ARG A 10 11.01 -21.03 34.28
N GLY A 11 9.84 -20.90 33.69
CA GLY A 11 8.84 -19.90 34.00
C GLY A 11 7.49 -20.36 33.47
N GLY A 12 7.11 -21.61 33.77
CA GLY A 12 5.74 -22.07 33.54
C GLY A 12 4.81 -21.24 34.42
N ARG A 13 4.17 -20.23 33.82
CA ARG A 13 2.95 -19.66 34.39
C ARG A 13 1.81 -20.60 34.04
N ARG A 14 1.22 -21.18 35.08
CA ARG A 14 -0.15 -21.69 35.00
C ARG A 14 -1.02 -20.53 34.54
N PHE A 15 -1.68 -20.67 33.39
CA PHE A 15 -2.82 -19.86 33.01
C PHE A 15 -3.94 -20.17 34.01
N ASN A 16 -3.95 -19.44 35.12
CA ASN A 16 -5.16 -19.28 35.93
C ASN A 16 -5.88 -18.07 35.35
N ASP A 17 -7.09 -18.30 34.82
CA ASP A 17 -8.20 -17.35 34.68
C ASP A 17 -7.82 -15.86 34.81
N GLU A 18 -7.11 -15.33 33.81
CA GLU A 18 -7.14 -13.89 33.60
C GLU A 18 -8.52 -13.57 33.02
N PRO A 19 -9.29 -12.64 33.63
CA PRO A 19 -10.57 -12.25 33.06
C PRO A 19 -10.31 -11.78 31.63
N GLU A 20 -11.14 -12.25 30.68
CA GLU A 20 -11.12 -11.74 29.30
C GLU A 20 -10.92 -10.22 29.34
N PRO A 21 -9.90 -9.67 28.67
CA PRO A 21 -9.73 -8.24 28.64
C PRO A 21 -11.00 -7.67 28.03
N LYS A 22 -11.75 -6.90 28.82
CA LYS A 22 -12.89 -6.12 28.36
C LYS A 22 -12.44 -5.45 27.07
N THR A 23 -13.17 -5.67 25.98
CA THR A 23 -13.01 -4.93 24.72
C THR A 23 -13.10 -3.45 25.05
N THR A 24 -11.96 -2.82 25.32
CA THR A 24 -11.89 -1.39 25.54
C THR A 24 -11.93 -0.77 24.17
N THR A 25 -13.07 -0.16 23.84
CA THR A 25 -13.32 0.70 22.67
C THR A 25 -12.50 2.00 22.77
N VAL A 26 -11.20 1.87 23.08
CA VAL A 26 -10.27 3.00 23.06
C VAL A 26 -9.73 3.01 21.64
N GLY A 27 -10.05 4.07 20.89
CA GLY A 27 -9.54 4.25 19.53
C GLY A 27 -8.02 4.19 19.49
N TYR A 28 -7.47 3.82 18.33
CA TYR A 28 -6.03 3.89 18.08
C TYR A 28 -5.67 5.31 17.64
N PHE A 29 -4.66 5.91 18.28
CA PHE A 29 -4.25 7.31 18.05
C PHE A 29 -2.73 7.46 17.83
N GLU A 30 -2.03 6.34 17.66
CA GLU A 30 -0.60 6.34 17.40
C GLU A 30 -0.31 6.23 15.90
N PRO A 31 0.86 6.71 15.42
CA PRO A 31 1.27 6.48 14.05
C PRO A 31 1.34 4.99 13.70
N LEU A 32 0.79 4.63 12.54
CA LEU A 32 0.81 3.28 12.01
C LEU A 32 2.20 2.88 11.48
N PRO A 33 2.48 1.57 11.33
CA PRO A 33 3.67 1.10 10.63
C PRO A 33 3.81 1.74 9.24
N ASN A 34 5.03 2.09 8.85
CA ASN A 34 5.33 2.76 7.58
C ASN A 34 6.51 2.07 6.86
N PRO A 35 6.60 2.20 5.52
CA PRO A 35 7.64 1.54 4.72
C PRO A 35 8.99 2.27 4.72
N PHE A 36 9.26 3.16 5.70
CA PHE A 36 10.44 4.02 5.69
C PHE A 36 11.37 3.68 6.84
N GLY A 37 12.60 3.28 6.53
CA GLY A 37 13.63 2.97 7.52
C GLY A 37 14.80 2.25 6.87
N PHE A 38 15.65 1.67 7.71
CA PHE A 38 16.68 0.74 7.27
C PHE A 38 16.30 -0.65 7.79
N ASN A 39 16.27 -1.63 6.90
CA ASN A 39 16.27 -3.02 7.31
C ASN A 39 17.75 -3.38 7.47
N ASP A 40 18.25 -3.45 8.71
CA ASP A 40 19.66 -3.76 8.96
C ASP A 40 19.95 -5.28 8.91
N GLY A 41 18.91 -6.08 8.63
CA GLY A 41 18.95 -7.54 8.57
C GLY A 41 19.33 -8.22 9.88
N ARG A 42 19.56 -7.48 10.98
CA ARG A 42 20.10 -8.02 12.23
C ARG A 42 19.26 -7.68 13.46
N ASN A 43 18.43 -6.64 13.38
CA ASN A 43 17.49 -6.25 14.42
C ASN A 43 16.08 -6.11 13.84
N GLU A 44 15.08 -6.37 14.67
CA GLU A 44 13.68 -6.01 14.39
C GLU A 44 13.60 -4.51 14.07
N PHE A 45 13.54 -4.14 12.78
CA PHE A 45 13.18 -2.78 12.43
C PHE A 45 11.71 -2.58 12.80
N LYS A 46 11.36 -1.39 13.30
CA LYS A 46 10.01 -1.11 13.83
C LYS A 46 8.97 -1.30 12.70
N GLY A 47 8.18 -2.37 12.77
CA GLY A 47 7.18 -2.72 11.75
C GLY A 47 7.61 -3.80 10.75
N GLY A 48 8.81 -4.39 10.89
CA GLY A 48 9.26 -5.51 10.07
C GLY A 48 8.42 -6.76 10.29
N THR A 49 8.02 -7.40 9.18
CA THR A 49 7.28 -8.67 9.22
C THR A 49 8.29 -9.81 9.15
N LEU A 50 8.08 -10.89 9.88
CA LEU A 50 8.91 -12.09 9.77
C LEU A 50 8.82 -12.68 8.36
N ALA A 51 9.94 -13.17 7.82
CA ALA A 51 9.94 -13.97 6.60
C ALA A 51 8.97 -15.14 6.75
N LYS A 52 8.16 -15.40 5.71
CA LYS A 52 7.14 -16.45 5.78
C LYS A 52 7.66 -17.65 4.99
N PRO A 53 7.55 -18.87 5.54
CA PRO A 53 8.01 -20.02 4.79
C PRO A 53 7.24 -20.20 3.48
N LEU A 54 7.87 -20.81 2.48
CA LEU A 54 7.29 -21.01 1.15
C LEU A 54 5.95 -21.77 1.21
N VAL A 55 5.83 -22.76 2.11
CA VAL A 55 4.57 -23.49 2.33
C VAL A 55 3.47 -22.58 2.89
N GLU A 56 3.80 -21.62 3.76
CA GLU A 56 2.85 -20.62 4.29
C GLU A 56 2.36 -19.68 3.17
N LEU A 57 3.27 -19.25 2.29
CA LEU A 57 2.93 -18.43 1.12
C LEU A 57 2.07 -19.21 0.12
N GLU A 58 2.33 -20.50 -0.06
CA GLU A 58 1.51 -21.39 -0.90
C GLU A 58 0.10 -21.57 -0.31
N MET A 59 -0.02 -21.76 1.01
CA MET A 59 -1.31 -21.81 1.70
C MET A 59 -2.10 -20.50 1.54
N ALA A 60 -1.45 -19.35 1.72
CA ALA A 60 -2.06 -18.04 1.52
C ALA A 60 -2.54 -17.85 0.08
N ARG A 61 -1.73 -18.30 -0.90
CA ARG A 61 -2.10 -18.27 -2.32
C ARG A 61 -3.31 -19.16 -2.60
N LEU A 62 -3.33 -20.40 -2.13
CA LEU A 62 -4.48 -21.30 -2.29
C LEU A 62 -5.75 -20.66 -1.70
N SER A 63 -5.66 -20.12 -0.48
CA SER A 63 -6.75 -19.40 0.17
C SER A 63 -7.28 -18.26 -0.72
N ALA A 64 -6.40 -17.43 -1.25
CA ALA A 64 -6.76 -16.35 -2.16
C ALA A 64 -7.40 -16.85 -3.46
N GLU A 65 -6.87 -17.89 -4.10
CA GLU A 65 -7.45 -18.45 -5.34
C GLU A 65 -8.86 -19.02 -5.12
N LEU A 66 -9.08 -19.71 -3.99
CA LEU A 66 -10.41 -20.19 -3.62
C LEU A 66 -11.39 -19.03 -3.39
N ARG A 67 -10.93 -17.96 -2.72
CA ARG A 67 -11.71 -16.73 -2.48
C ARG A 67 -11.96 -15.88 -3.72
N ARG A 68 -11.28 -16.14 -4.84
CA ARG A 68 -11.60 -15.50 -6.13
C ARG A 68 -12.75 -16.17 -6.87
N LYS A 69 -13.12 -17.41 -6.49
CA LYS A 69 -14.22 -18.12 -7.16
C LYS A 69 -15.55 -17.38 -6.86
N PRO A 70 -16.46 -17.25 -7.84
CA PRO A 70 -17.75 -16.59 -7.62
C PRO A 70 -18.52 -17.24 -6.47
N SER A 71 -19.05 -16.44 -5.55
CA SER A 71 -19.83 -16.89 -4.38
C SER A 71 -19.08 -17.88 -3.48
N TRP A 72 -17.75 -17.78 -3.40
CA TRP A 72 -16.92 -18.67 -2.59
C TRP A 72 -17.39 -18.74 -1.11
N TRP A 73 -17.87 -17.63 -0.54
CA TRP A 73 -18.32 -17.53 0.87
C TRP A 73 -19.59 -18.37 1.17
N ILE A 74 -20.35 -18.74 0.14
CA ILE A 74 -21.46 -19.69 0.25
C ILE A 74 -20.93 -21.10 0.01
N LYS A 75 -20.10 -21.26 -1.03
CA LYS A 75 -19.58 -22.55 -1.49
C LYS A 75 -18.64 -23.21 -0.49
N CYS A 76 -17.92 -22.43 0.33
CA CYS A 76 -17.04 -22.95 1.37
C CYS A 76 -17.80 -23.68 2.50
N ARG A 77 -19.13 -23.66 2.50
CA ARG A 77 -19.99 -24.39 3.44
C ARG A 77 -20.63 -25.64 2.84
N ASP A 78 -20.33 -25.95 1.58
CA ASP A 78 -20.79 -27.16 0.90
C ASP A 78 -19.67 -28.22 0.90
N GLU A 79 -19.88 -29.31 1.63
CA GLU A 79 -18.92 -30.40 1.76
C GLU A 79 -18.54 -31.06 0.42
N SER A 80 -19.46 -31.11 -0.55
CA SER A 80 -19.18 -31.68 -1.88
C SER A 80 -18.24 -30.77 -2.68
N ILE A 81 -18.39 -29.45 -2.53
CA ILE A 81 -17.51 -28.47 -3.15
C ILE A 81 -16.15 -28.47 -2.46
N LEU A 82 -16.11 -28.50 -1.13
CA LEU A 82 -14.86 -28.60 -0.38
C LEU A 82 -14.08 -29.88 -0.73
N ALA A 83 -14.76 -31.02 -0.91
CA ALA A 83 -14.14 -32.25 -1.39
C ALA A 83 -13.48 -32.07 -2.76
N LYS A 84 -14.18 -31.45 -3.70
CA LYS A 84 -13.61 -31.15 -5.02
C LYS A 84 -12.43 -30.20 -4.96
N TRP A 85 -12.52 -29.12 -4.18
CA TRP A 85 -11.40 -28.17 -4.02
C TRP A 85 -10.20 -28.81 -3.34
N ARG A 86 -10.41 -29.75 -2.42
CA ARG A 86 -9.34 -30.55 -1.82
C ARG A 86 -8.61 -31.38 -2.86
N ASP A 87 -9.35 -32.10 -3.70
CA ASP A 87 -8.76 -32.95 -4.74
C ASP A 87 -7.98 -32.12 -5.77
N GLU A 88 -8.54 -30.97 -6.19
CA GLU A 88 -7.85 -30.00 -7.07
C GLU A 88 -6.56 -29.48 -6.41
N ALA A 89 -6.63 -29.04 -5.15
CA ALA A 89 -5.48 -28.50 -4.42
C ALA A 89 -4.39 -29.56 -4.18
N LEU A 90 -4.75 -30.82 -3.90
CA LEU A 90 -3.80 -31.92 -3.74
C LEU A 90 -3.06 -32.24 -5.04
N ALA A 91 -3.73 -32.10 -6.19
CA ALA A 91 -3.13 -32.34 -7.49
C ALA A 91 -2.14 -31.23 -7.91
N GLU A 92 -2.34 -30.01 -7.42
CA GLU A 92 -1.53 -28.83 -7.77
C GLU A 92 -0.50 -28.45 -6.68
N ALA A 93 -0.58 -29.03 -5.49
CA ALA A 93 0.31 -28.71 -4.37
C ALA A 93 1.78 -29.05 -4.66
N ASN A 94 2.65 -28.10 -4.33
CA ASN A 94 4.10 -28.26 -4.44
C ASN A 94 4.74 -28.58 -3.08
N LEU A 95 4.46 -27.77 -2.05
CA LEU A 95 5.01 -27.94 -0.69
C LEU A 95 3.95 -28.37 0.33
N MET A 96 2.66 -28.20 0.02
CA MET A 96 1.56 -28.52 0.91
C MET A 96 1.25 -30.03 0.91
N ASP A 97 0.97 -30.56 2.09
CA ASP A 97 0.30 -31.86 2.26
C ASP A 97 -1.22 -31.68 2.50
N GLN A 98 -1.93 -32.81 2.66
CA GLN A 98 -3.37 -32.78 2.93
C GLN A 98 -3.75 -31.99 4.19
N SER A 99 -2.91 -31.98 5.22
CA SER A 99 -3.20 -31.25 6.46
C SER A 99 -3.17 -29.74 6.24
N HIS A 100 -2.23 -29.24 5.43
CA HIS A 100 -2.16 -27.84 5.04
C HIS A 100 -3.40 -27.43 4.24
N ILE A 101 -3.80 -28.26 3.26
CA ILE A 101 -5.00 -28.00 2.45
C ILE A 101 -6.26 -28.02 3.32
N ASP A 102 -6.39 -28.99 4.22
CA ASP A 102 -7.52 -29.05 5.15
C ASP A 102 -7.58 -27.84 6.09
N TYR A 103 -6.43 -27.27 6.46
CA TYR A 103 -6.37 -26.01 7.20
C TYR A 103 -6.94 -24.87 6.34
N VAL A 104 -6.44 -24.69 5.11
CA VAL A 104 -6.89 -23.63 4.20
C VAL A 104 -8.38 -23.74 3.90
N LEU A 105 -8.91 -24.95 3.70
CA LEU A 105 -10.35 -25.12 3.46
C LEU A 105 -11.20 -24.72 4.68
N LYS A 106 -10.70 -24.96 5.90
CA LYS A 106 -11.40 -24.57 7.14
C LYS A 106 -11.33 -23.07 7.41
N GLU A 107 -10.21 -22.42 7.10
CA GLU A 107 -10.05 -20.98 7.35
C GLU A 107 -10.97 -20.13 6.45
N LEU A 108 -11.43 -20.67 5.32
CA LEU A 108 -12.39 -19.98 4.45
C LEU A 108 -13.66 -19.54 5.19
N ASP A 109 -14.15 -20.29 6.18
CA ASP A 109 -15.30 -19.84 6.97
C ASP A 109 -14.98 -18.58 7.77
N GLY A 110 -13.75 -18.44 8.29
CA GLY A 110 -13.29 -17.23 8.97
C GLY A 110 -13.23 -16.02 8.04
N TYR A 111 -12.70 -16.19 6.83
CA TYR A 111 -12.76 -15.12 5.82
C TYR A 111 -14.20 -14.81 5.39
N ALA A 112 -15.09 -15.80 5.31
CA ALA A 112 -16.49 -15.59 4.97
C ALA A 112 -17.20 -14.77 6.05
N ASN A 113 -16.80 -14.91 7.32
CA ASN A 113 -17.31 -14.13 8.45
C ASN A 113 -16.73 -12.70 8.48
N LEU A 114 -15.53 -12.49 7.93
CA LEU A 114 -14.96 -11.14 7.73
C LEU A 114 -15.63 -10.35 6.61
N ARG A 115 -16.26 -11.06 5.65
CA ARG A 115 -16.92 -10.44 4.51
C ARG A 115 -18.14 -9.64 4.98
N ASP A 116 -18.24 -8.43 4.47
CA ASP A 116 -19.38 -7.55 4.70
C ASP A 116 -20.41 -7.71 3.58
N GLU A 117 -21.62 -8.16 3.92
CA GLU A 117 -22.64 -8.44 2.92
C GLU A 117 -23.17 -7.17 2.24
N ALA A 118 -23.33 -6.08 2.98
CA ALA A 118 -23.93 -4.85 2.48
C ALA A 118 -23.03 -4.11 1.49
N SER A 119 -21.74 -4.01 1.80
CA SER A 119 -20.74 -3.34 0.95
C SER A 119 -20.06 -4.29 -0.03
N GLY A 120 -20.13 -5.60 0.20
CA GLY A 120 -19.35 -6.60 -0.52
C GLY A 120 -17.87 -6.61 -0.18
N ALA A 121 -17.45 -5.88 0.87
CA ALA A 121 -16.05 -5.81 1.27
C ALA A 121 -15.54 -7.16 1.78
N GLU A 122 -14.41 -7.61 1.24
CA GLU A 122 -13.76 -8.87 1.61
C GLU A 122 -12.24 -8.72 1.57
N VAL A 123 -11.53 -9.60 2.29
CA VAL A 123 -10.07 -9.71 2.18
C VAL A 123 -9.72 -10.18 0.77
N SER A 124 -8.68 -9.61 0.17
CA SER A 124 -8.27 -9.86 -1.21
C SER A 124 -7.14 -10.89 -1.28
N CYS A 125 -6.10 -10.66 -2.10
CA CYS A 125 -5.04 -11.64 -2.35
C CYS A 125 -4.15 -11.92 -1.14
N TYR A 126 -4.12 -11.05 -0.15
CA TYR A 126 -3.37 -11.21 1.09
C TYR A 126 -4.03 -10.44 2.24
N ASP A 127 -3.75 -10.82 3.48
CA ASP A 127 -4.26 -10.14 4.67
C ASP A 127 -3.84 -8.66 4.69
N LYS A 128 -4.71 -7.80 5.25
CA LYS A 128 -4.67 -6.32 5.20
C LYS A 128 -5.02 -5.69 3.85
N ILE A 129 -5.13 -6.46 2.76
CA ILE A 129 -5.62 -5.97 1.47
C ILE A 129 -7.11 -6.28 1.39
N TRP A 130 -7.93 -5.24 1.24
CA TRP A 130 -9.37 -5.37 1.15
C TRP A 130 -9.86 -4.95 -0.23
N GLN A 131 -10.93 -5.59 -0.71
CA GLN A 131 -11.55 -5.26 -1.99
C GLN A 131 -13.08 -5.26 -1.89
N SER A 132 -13.74 -4.60 -2.84
CA SER A 132 -15.18 -4.74 -3.10
C SER A 132 -15.49 -4.40 -4.54
N ASP A 133 -16.40 -5.15 -5.17
CA ASP A 133 -16.89 -4.89 -6.54
C ASP A 133 -18.25 -4.17 -6.54
N SER A 134 -18.79 -3.83 -5.36
CA SER A 134 -20.13 -3.24 -5.19
C SER A 134 -20.15 -1.98 -4.32
N LEU A 135 -18.98 -1.46 -3.95
CA LEU A 135 -18.85 -0.35 -3.01
C LEU A 135 -19.38 0.98 -3.57
N VAL A 136 -19.22 1.20 -4.88
CA VAL A 136 -19.60 2.45 -5.56
C VAL A 136 -20.93 2.26 -6.29
N PRO A 137 -21.99 2.98 -5.90
CA PRO A 137 -23.27 2.92 -6.61
C PRO A 137 -23.15 3.44 -8.05
N ALA A 138 -23.93 2.85 -8.97
CA ALA A 138 -23.93 3.25 -10.38
C ALA A 138 -24.17 4.75 -10.60
N SER A 139 -25.06 5.37 -9.82
CA SER A 139 -25.32 6.81 -9.93
C SER A 139 -24.11 7.67 -9.55
N LEU A 140 -23.32 7.23 -8.55
CA LEU A 140 -22.08 7.91 -8.15
C LEU A 140 -21.03 7.78 -9.25
N LYS A 141 -20.87 6.57 -9.82
CA LYS A 141 -20.01 6.34 -10.98
C LYS A 141 -20.38 7.25 -12.16
N GLU A 142 -21.64 7.36 -12.52
CA GLU A 142 -22.10 8.24 -13.62
C GLU A 142 -21.75 9.72 -13.36
N ARG A 143 -21.95 10.20 -12.13
CA ARG A 143 -21.57 11.57 -11.74
C ARG A 143 -20.06 11.77 -11.79
N LEU A 144 -19.29 10.79 -11.31
CA LEU A 144 -17.83 10.79 -11.38
C LEU A 144 -17.38 10.88 -12.84
N MET A 145 -17.82 9.97 -13.71
CA MET A 145 -17.49 9.95 -15.14
C MET A 145 -17.88 11.26 -15.83
N THR A 146 -19.04 11.82 -15.52
CA THR A 146 -19.48 13.13 -16.06
C THR A 146 -18.54 14.27 -15.63
N GLY A 147 -18.08 14.25 -14.38
CA GLY A 147 -17.12 15.22 -13.86
C GLY A 147 -15.75 15.08 -14.49
N VAL A 148 -15.25 13.85 -14.57
CA VAL A 148 -13.95 13.46 -15.16
C VAL A 148 -13.90 13.78 -16.65
N ALA A 149 -14.99 13.56 -17.38
CA ALA A 149 -15.07 13.86 -18.81
C ALA A 149 -14.73 15.32 -19.14
N LYS A 150 -14.92 16.25 -18.19
CA LYS A 150 -14.54 17.67 -18.36
C LYS A 150 -13.03 17.90 -18.28
N LEU A 151 -12.29 17.01 -17.60
CA LEU A 151 -10.83 17.01 -17.53
C LEU A 151 -10.23 16.23 -18.70
N GLU A 152 -10.89 15.14 -19.10
CA GLU A 152 -10.40 14.24 -20.16
C GLU A 152 -10.64 14.81 -21.58
N ASN A 153 -11.80 15.41 -21.82
CA ASN A 153 -12.21 15.91 -23.14
C ASN A 153 -11.77 17.37 -23.38
N VAL A 154 -10.49 17.64 -23.14
CA VAL A 154 -9.83 18.91 -23.48
C VAL A 154 -9.10 18.80 -24.83
N PRO A 155 -8.76 19.92 -25.50
CA PRO A 155 -7.92 19.89 -26.69
C PRO A 155 -6.61 19.13 -26.45
N GLU A 156 -6.06 18.47 -27.46
CA GLU A 156 -4.85 17.64 -27.32
C GLU A 156 -3.66 18.42 -26.74
N SER A 157 -3.53 19.71 -27.08
CA SER A 157 -2.50 20.61 -26.54
C SER A 157 -2.65 20.92 -25.04
N GLU A 158 -3.82 20.64 -24.46
CA GLU A 158 -4.13 20.84 -23.04
C GLU A 158 -4.10 19.53 -22.26
N LYS A 159 -3.97 18.38 -22.92
CA LYS A 159 -3.86 17.08 -22.25
C LYS A 159 -2.52 16.95 -21.56
N ASP A 160 -2.58 16.52 -20.30
CA ASP A 160 -1.40 16.32 -19.47
C ASP A 160 -0.92 14.87 -19.54
N TRP A 161 -0.22 14.54 -20.61
CA TRP A 161 0.42 13.23 -20.74
C TRP A 161 1.57 13.10 -19.74
N HIS A 162 1.53 12.04 -18.93
CA HIS A 162 2.53 11.79 -17.90
C HIS A 162 3.93 11.72 -18.53
N PRO A 163 4.92 12.48 -18.01
CA PRO A 163 6.27 12.42 -18.53
C PRO A 163 6.82 10.99 -18.49
N ARG A 164 7.60 10.61 -19.51
CA ARG A 164 8.27 9.29 -19.58
C ARG A 164 7.33 8.07 -19.65
N ALA A 165 6.02 8.26 -19.82
CA ALA A 165 5.03 7.18 -19.96
C ALA A 165 4.65 6.85 -21.41
N ASN A 166 5.52 7.17 -22.38
CA ASN A 166 5.31 6.89 -23.81
C ASN A 166 3.96 7.41 -24.37
N GLY A 167 3.37 8.45 -23.78
CA GLY A 167 2.05 8.98 -24.18
C GLY A 167 0.91 7.98 -23.98
N GLN A 168 1.02 7.07 -23.00
CA GLN A 168 -0.01 6.09 -22.66
C GLN A 168 -0.69 6.40 -21.32
N VAL A 169 -0.10 7.23 -20.46
CA VAL A 169 -0.69 7.61 -19.16
C VAL A 169 -1.11 9.08 -19.22
N LEU A 170 -2.40 9.35 -19.04
CA LEU A 170 -2.98 10.68 -19.01
C LEU A 170 -3.29 11.06 -17.56
N ASP A 171 -2.64 12.11 -17.07
CA ASP A 171 -2.87 12.66 -15.74
C ASP A 171 -4.04 13.63 -15.78
N LEU A 172 -5.10 13.37 -15.01
CA LEU A 172 -6.24 14.29 -14.89
C LEU A 172 -6.14 15.13 -13.62
N VAL A 173 -5.78 14.48 -12.51
CA VAL A 173 -5.41 15.12 -11.25
C VAL A 173 -4.18 14.37 -10.75
N HIS A 174 -3.02 15.03 -10.66
CA HIS A 174 -1.78 14.38 -10.23
C HIS A 174 -1.14 15.13 -9.06
N PRO A 175 -0.74 14.42 -7.98
CA PRO A 175 -0.22 15.07 -6.77
C PRO A 175 1.14 15.74 -6.97
N SER A 176 1.91 15.33 -7.98
CA SER A 176 3.18 15.98 -8.36
C SER A 176 3.00 17.34 -9.06
N LEU A 177 1.77 17.75 -9.39
CA LEU A 177 1.51 19.11 -9.87
C LEU A 177 1.05 20.01 -8.74
N TYR A 178 1.61 21.21 -8.70
CA TYR A 178 1.39 22.17 -7.61
C TYR A 178 1.65 21.55 -6.21
N PRO A 179 2.76 20.81 -5.99
CA PRO A 179 3.12 20.32 -4.67
C PRO A 179 3.49 21.49 -3.76
N ILE A 180 3.69 21.22 -2.48
CA ILE A 180 4.45 22.14 -1.63
C ILE A 180 5.89 22.13 -2.12
N VAL A 181 6.47 23.31 -2.30
CA VAL A 181 7.90 23.52 -2.57
C VAL A 181 8.48 24.22 -1.34
N TYR A 182 9.30 23.52 -0.57
CA TYR A 182 9.85 24.08 0.67
C TYR A 182 10.70 25.32 0.39
N GLY A 183 10.51 26.37 1.19
CA GLY A 183 11.17 27.66 0.99
C GLY A 183 10.56 28.52 -0.12
N ARG A 184 9.45 28.08 -0.76
CA ARG A 184 8.73 28.84 -1.79
C ARG A 184 7.22 28.91 -1.53
N THR A 185 6.58 27.78 -1.23
CA THR A 185 5.13 27.74 -0.99
C THR A 185 4.77 28.54 0.25
N LEU A 186 3.70 29.33 0.17
CA LEU A 186 3.16 30.09 1.30
C LEU A 186 1.98 29.35 1.94
N SER A 187 1.89 29.38 3.27
CA SER A 187 0.76 28.87 4.02
C SER A 187 0.35 29.82 5.14
N TYR A 188 -0.90 29.73 5.57
CA TYR A 188 -1.35 30.31 6.83
C TYR A 188 -0.84 29.47 8.01
N PRO A 189 -0.65 30.07 9.21
CA PRO A 189 -0.36 29.33 10.43
C PRO A 189 -1.54 28.41 10.79
N GLU A 190 -1.25 27.16 11.16
CA GLU A 190 -2.29 26.19 11.52
C GLU A 190 -3.04 26.59 12.79
N ASP A 191 -2.33 27.14 13.78
CA ASP A 191 -2.86 27.50 15.10
C ASP A 191 -3.56 28.88 15.14
N SER A 192 -3.85 29.47 13.98
CA SER A 192 -4.47 30.78 13.86
C SER A 192 -5.66 30.73 12.93
N ASP A 193 -6.70 31.51 13.24
CA ASP A 193 -7.82 31.78 12.33
C ASP A 193 -7.54 32.97 11.40
N ASP A 194 -6.39 33.65 11.56
CA ASP A 194 -6.01 34.73 10.66
C ASP A 194 -5.73 34.20 9.26
N ARG A 195 -6.55 34.66 8.30
CA ARG A 195 -6.44 34.36 6.88
C ARG A 195 -6.16 35.63 6.07
N SER A 196 -5.61 36.66 6.71
CA SER A 196 -5.14 37.87 6.03
C SER A 196 -3.88 37.59 5.21
N PRO A 197 -3.67 38.25 4.06
CA PRO A 197 -2.47 38.05 3.26
C PRO A 197 -1.15 38.28 4.02
N THR A 198 -1.18 39.13 5.05
CA THR A 198 -0.02 39.41 5.92
C THR A 198 0.33 38.27 6.89
N ALA A 199 -0.57 37.31 7.08
CA ALA A 199 -0.32 36.14 7.92
C ALA A 199 0.38 35.00 7.16
N LEU A 200 0.53 35.10 5.83
CA LEU A 200 1.20 34.08 5.04
C LEU A 200 2.68 33.97 5.43
N GLN A 201 3.14 32.74 5.59
CA GLN A 201 4.52 32.40 5.91
C GLN A 201 5.03 31.33 4.94
N LEU A 202 6.35 31.31 4.72
CA LEU A 202 6.99 30.27 3.92
C LEU A 202 6.87 28.93 4.63
N VAL A 203 6.40 27.92 3.89
CA VAL A 203 6.46 26.53 4.34
C VAL A 203 7.91 26.09 4.30
N VAL A 204 8.44 25.70 5.45
CA VAL A 204 9.80 25.18 5.61
C VAL A 204 9.74 23.70 5.90
N SER A 205 10.76 22.95 5.48
CA SER A 205 10.86 21.54 5.86
C SER A 205 11.05 21.45 7.38
N LEU A 206 10.12 20.76 8.05
CA LEU A 206 10.14 20.56 9.51
C LEU A 206 11.13 19.47 9.93
N MET A 207 11.66 18.69 8.98
CA MET A 207 12.59 17.60 9.27
C MET A 207 14.03 18.14 9.35
N ASN A 208 14.38 18.63 10.54
CA ASN A 208 15.77 18.87 10.94
C ASN A 208 16.44 17.53 11.30
N SER A 209 16.57 16.59 10.36
CA SER A 209 17.38 15.40 10.63
C SER A 209 18.85 15.80 10.56
N ARG A 210 19.59 15.59 11.66
CA ARG A 210 21.07 15.68 11.68
C ARG A 210 21.73 14.58 10.81
N TYR A 211 20.92 13.74 10.17
CA TYR A 211 21.29 12.64 9.29
C TYR A 211 20.56 12.80 7.97
N ASP A 212 21.28 12.70 6.86
CA ASP A 212 20.71 12.67 5.51
C ASP A 212 19.94 11.35 5.36
N ASP A 213 18.63 11.35 5.63
CA ASP A 213 17.78 10.21 5.31
C ASP A 213 17.20 10.40 3.91
N TYR A 214 17.20 9.33 3.12
CA TYR A 214 16.84 9.37 1.70
C TYR A 214 15.34 9.20 1.45
N PHE A 215 14.58 8.86 2.48
CA PHE A 215 13.16 8.58 2.40
C PHE A 215 12.29 9.80 2.77
N THR A 216 12.93 10.96 2.97
CA THR A 216 12.28 12.25 3.22
C THR A 216 12.73 13.26 2.18
N SER A 217 11.77 13.88 1.49
CA SER A 217 12.11 14.97 0.56
C SER A 217 12.58 16.23 1.29
N ARG A 218 13.65 16.84 0.76
CA ARG A 218 14.12 18.17 1.19
C ARG A 218 13.47 19.31 0.42
N HIS A 219 12.83 19.02 -0.70
CA HIS A 219 12.37 20.01 -1.66
C HIS A 219 10.86 20.06 -1.77
N PHE A 220 10.19 18.91 -1.74
CA PHE A 220 8.79 18.79 -2.09
C PHE A 220 7.96 18.08 -1.02
N GLN A 221 6.65 18.32 -1.03
CA GLN A 221 5.68 17.46 -0.38
C GLN A 221 4.40 17.47 -1.19
N TRP A 222 3.76 16.31 -1.39
CA TRP A 222 2.40 16.32 -1.92
C TRP A 222 1.46 17.08 -0.98
N LEU A 223 0.51 17.80 -1.58
CA LEU A 223 -0.41 18.68 -0.87
C LEU A 223 -1.77 17.98 -0.66
N PRO A 224 -2.06 17.46 0.55
CA PRO A 224 -3.34 16.82 0.84
C PRO A 224 -4.47 17.84 1.01
N THR A 225 -5.70 17.34 0.90
CA THR A 225 -6.92 18.08 1.24
C THR A 225 -7.53 17.54 2.52
N ASP A 226 -8.00 18.43 3.39
CA ASP A 226 -8.73 18.04 4.59
C ASP A 226 -10.19 17.73 4.28
N PHE A 227 -10.69 16.68 4.90
CA PHE A 227 -12.08 16.24 4.82
C PHE A 227 -12.65 15.96 6.20
N GLU A 228 -13.80 16.53 6.52
CA GLU A 228 -14.58 16.21 7.71
C GLU A 228 -15.40 14.95 7.44
N VAL A 229 -15.19 13.92 8.26
CA VAL A 229 -16.00 12.70 8.25
C VAL A 229 -17.13 12.85 9.26
N SER A 230 -18.37 12.60 8.86
CA SER A 230 -19.50 12.61 9.79
C SER A 230 -19.33 11.57 10.90
N LYS A 231 -19.99 11.78 12.05
CA LYS A 231 -19.86 10.87 13.21
C LYS A 231 -20.24 9.42 12.91
N ASP A 232 -21.14 9.21 11.95
CA ASP A 232 -21.57 7.88 11.48
C ASP A 232 -20.70 7.32 10.35
N GLY A 233 -19.72 8.08 9.85
CA GLY A 233 -18.86 7.67 8.73
C GLY A 233 -19.55 7.66 7.36
N LEU A 234 -20.82 8.07 7.27
CA LEU A 234 -21.64 7.93 6.06
C LEU A 234 -21.53 9.10 5.08
N SER A 235 -20.96 10.22 5.51
CA SER A 235 -20.76 11.40 4.67
C SER A 235 -19.42 12.04 4.95
N VAL A 236 -18.85 12.61 3.90
CA VAL A 236 -17.56 13.29 3.94
C VAL A 236 -17.71 14.64 3.26
N LYS A 237 -17.10 15.67 3.83
CA LYS A 237 -17.15 17.04 3.31
C LYS A 237 -15.74 17.60 3.23
N ARG A 238 -15.35 18.11 2.06
CA ARG A 238 -14.07 18.81 1.91
C ARG A 238 -14.09 20.10 2.74
N MET A 239 -12.97 20.41 3.39
CA MET A 239 -12.79 21.69 4.07
C MET A 239 -12.22 22.76 3.14
N SER A 240 -11.53 22.34 2.07
CA SER A 240 -10.89 23.22 1.09
C SER A 240 -10.87 22.59 -0.31
N TYR A 241 -10.11 23.19 -1.23
CA TYR A 241 -9.93 22.69 -2.59
C TYR A 241 -9.11 21.40 -2.61
N ILE A 242 -9.29 20.60 -3.67
CA ILE A 242 -8.48 19.44 -4.04
C ILE A 242 -7.35 19.97 -4.91
N ASN A 243 -6.11 19.62 -4.55
CA ASN A 243 -4.95 20.08 -5.30
C ASN A 243 -5.09 19.74 -6.79
N ASN A 244 -4.72 20.68 -7.66
CA ASN A 244 -4.84 20.57 -9.12
C ASN A 244 -6.27 20.39 -9.67
N LEU A 245 -7.33 20.68 -8.88
CA LEU A 245 -8.72 20.63 -9.35
C LEU A 245 -9.47 21.95 -9.06
N ASP A 246 -9.83 22.72 -10.10
CA ASP A 246 -10.46 24.04 -9.92
C ASP A 246 -11.85 23.93 -9.26
N PRO A 247 -12.05 24.47 -8.04
CA PRO A 247 -13.32 24.33 -7.31
C PRO A 247 -14.49 25.04 -7.98
N LEU A 248 -14.26 26.10 -8.76
CA LEU A 248 -15.33 26.84 -9.42
C LEU A 248 -15.82 26.15 -10.69
N LYS A 249 -14.92 25.42 -11.38
CA LYS A 249 -15.25 24.73 -12.64
C LYS A 249 -15.76 23.30 -12.43
N HIS A 250 -15.31 22.64 -11.35
CA HIS A 250 -15.51 21.21 -11.16
C HIS A 250 -16.33 20.85 -9.93
N GLU A 251 -17.23 21.73 -9.45
CA GLU A 251 -18.06 21.49 -8.25
C GLU A 251 -18.75 20.11 -8.23
N GLY A 252 -19.31 19.67 -9.35
CA GLY A 252 -19.94 18.34 -9.46
C GLY A 252 -18.97 17.17 -9.26
N LEU A 253 -17.72 17.30 -9.75
CA LEU A 253 -16.68 16.30 -9.54
C LEU A 253 -16.22 16.28 -8.08
N TYR A 254 -16.14 17.45 -7.44
CA TYR A 254 -15.86 17.52 -6.00
C TYR A 254 -16.91 16.80 -5.17
N LYS A 255 -18.20 16.99 -5.47
CA LYS A 255 -19.28 16.24 -4.80
C LYS A 255 -19.16 14.73 -5.03
N ALA A 256 -18.82 14.30 -6.23
CA ALA A 256 -18.57 12.90 -6.51
C ALA A 256 -17.35 12.35 -5.73
N ILE A 257 -16.26 13.13 -5.58
CA ILE A 257 -15.08 12.71 -4.80
C ILE A 257 -15.40 12.66 -3.30
N GLU A 258 -16.14 13.63 -2.76
CA GLU A 258 -16.63 13.61 -1.37
C GLU A 258 -17.43 12.33 -1.09
N GLU A 259 -18.40 12.01 -1.95
CA GLU A 259 -19.19 10.78 -1.84
C GLU A 259 -18.33 9.52 -2.03
N LEU A 260 -17.36 9.52 -2.93
CA LEU A 260 -16.44 8.40 -3.13
C LEU A 260 -15.55 8.17 -1.90
N ILE A 261 -15.00 9.22 -1.28
CA ILE A 261 -14.23 9.08 -0.05
C ILE A 261 -15.12 8.51 1.06
N ALA A 262 -16.38 8.97 1.16
CA ALA A 262 -17.35 8.41 2.10
C ALA A 262 -17.58 6.90 1.89
N THR A 263 -17.71 6.44 0.64
CA THR A 263 -17.84 4.99 0.38
C THR A 263 -16.57 4.20 0.72
N TYR A 264 -15.39 4.83 0.69
CA TYR A 264 -14.12 4.21 1.06
C TYR A 264 -13.84 4.15 2.56
N ILE A 265 -14.53 4.94 3.40
CA ILE A 265 -14.33 4.93 4.86
C ILE A 265 -14.32 3.51 5.46
N PRO A 266 -15.30 2.63 5.15
CA PRO A 266 -15.29 1.27 5.70
C PRO A 266 -14.11 0.41 5.22
N LEU A 267 -13.59 0.63 4.00
CA LEU A 267 -12.40 -0.07 3.52
C LEU A 267 -11.15 0.46 4.22
N PHE A 268 -11.01 1.78 4.37
CA PHE A 268 -9.90 2.38 5.09
C PHE A 268 -9.88 1.95 6.55
N GLU A 269 -11.00 2.01 7.28
CA GLU A 269 -11.06 1.57 8.68
C GLU A 269 -10.64 0.10 8.85
N ARG A 270 -10.95 -0.78 7.89
CA ARG A 270 -10.49 -2.17 7.88
C ARG A 270 -8.99 -2.28 7.68
N VAL A 271 -8.43 -1.56 6.70
CA VAL A 271 -6.98 -1.51 6.46
C VAL A 271 -6.23 -0.96 7.67
N LEU A 272 -6.69 0.16 8.24
CA LEU A 272 -6.06 0.78 9.40
C LEU A 272 -6.15 -0.13 10.63
N THR A 273 -7.32 -0.71 10.88
CA THR A 273 -7.53 -1.72 11.93
C THR A 273 -6.58 -2.90 11.76
N ASP A 274 -6.47 -3.45 10.56
CA ASP A 274 -5.59 -4.59 10.26
C ASP A 274 -4.10 -4.19 10.27
N SER A 275 -3.79 -2.89 10.21
CA SER A 275 -2.43 -2.35 10.30
C SER A 275 -1.97 -2.10 11.74
N VAL A 276 -2.88 -2.14 12.72
CA VAL A 276 -2.53 -2.08 14.15
C VAL A 276 -1.77 -3.37 14.54
N PRO A 277 -0.50 -3.29 14.96
CA PRO A 277 0.32 -4.47 15.25
C PRO A 277 -0.30 -5.45 16.25
N GLU A 278 -0.95 -4.94 17.29
CA GLU A 278 -1.57 -5.72 18.37
C GLU A 278 -2.79 -6.54 17.93
N ASN A 279 -3.30 -6.33 16.71
CA ASN A 279 -4.37 -7.13 16.15
C ASN A 279 -3.89 -8.43 15.51
N GLU A 280 -2.59 -8.60 15.23
CA GLU A 280 -1.99 -9.87 14.78
C GLU A 280 -2.77 -10.53 13.62
N VAL A 281 -3.16 -9.74 12.61
CA VAL A 281 -4.16 -10.17 11.61
C VAL A 281 -3.63 -11.12 10.55
N ILE A 282 -2.30 -11.20 10.38
CA ILE A 282 -1.66 -12.13 9.45
C ILE A 282 -1.55 -13.48 10.15
N PRO A 283 -2.20 -14.54 9.65
CA PRO A 283 -2.15 -15.85 10.28
C PRO A 283 -0.72 -16.41 10.30
N GLU A 284 -0.42 -17.15 11.36
CA GLU A 284 0.76 -18.01 11.46
C GLU A 284 0.28 -19.46 11.41
N ARG A 285 0.11 -20.02 10.20
CA ARG A 285 -0.46 -21.36 10.05
C ARG A 285 0.57 -22.43 10.38
N THR A 286 1.82 -22.19 10.01
CA THR A 286 2.97 -23.09 10.18
C THR A 286 4.00 -22.56 11.16
N PHE A 287 4.81 -23.46 11.73
CA PHE A 287 6.00 -23.08 12.48
C PHE A 287 6.99 -22.34 11.56
N ASN A 288 7.45 -21.16 11.97
CA ASN A 288 8.38 -20.37 11.15
C ASN A 288 9.84 -20.81 11.34
N GLY A 289 10.22 -21.92 10.69
CA GLY A 289 11.57 -22.46 10.74
C GLY A 289 11.65 -23.89 10.20
N TYR A 290 12.84 -24.46 10.23
CA TYR A 290 13.11 -25.81 9.75
C TYR A 290 13.96 -26.61 10.73
N SER A 291 14.03 -27.91 10.49
CA SER A 291 14.93 -28.82 11.18
C SER A 291 15.40 -29.92 10.23
N TYR A 292 16.36 -30.73 10.65
CA TYR A 292 16.81 -31.89 9.89
C TYR A 292 16.44 -33.19 10.61
N ASP A 293 16.04 -34.19 9.85
CA ASP A 293 15.82 -35.53 10.37
C ASP A 293 17.17 -36.16 10.72
N SER A 294 17.53 -36.13 12.01
CA SER A 294 18.81 -36.66 12.48
C SER A 294 18.95 -38.18 12.34
N GLU A 295 17.84 -38.92 12.33
CA GLU A 295 17.88 -40.38 12.18
C GLU A 295 18.11 -40.76 10.72
N ALA A 296 17.37 -40.13 9.81
CA ALA A 296 17.47 -40.39 8.39
C ALA A 296 18.74 -39.77 7.75
N SER A 297 19.26 -38.68 8.30
CA SER A 297 20.48 -38.00 7.80
C SER A 297 21.78 -38.67 8.22
N GLY A 298 21.73 -39.65 9.13
CA GLY A 298 22.92 -40.31 9.66
C GLY A 298 23.82 -39.38 10.51
N ARG A 299 24.90 -39.93 11.05
CA ARG A 299 25.84 -39.19 11.91
C ARG A 299 26.75 -38.28 11.08
N SER A 300 26.99 -37.07 11.59
CA SER A 300 27.98 -36.17 11.03
C SER A 300 29.39 -36.77 11.08
N PRO A 301 30.26 -36.43 10.12
CA PRO A 301 31.68 -36.73 10.22
C PRO A 301 32.29 -36.15 11.50
N ASP A 302 33.08 -36.95 12.20
CA ASP A 302 33.83 -36.52 13.39
C ASP A 302 35.25 -36.10 12.99
N TYR A 303 35.60 -34.83 13.23
CA TYR A 303 36.91 -34.27 12.90
C TYR A 303 38.08 -35.09 13.49
N GLN A 304 37.90 -35.72 14.65
CA GLN A 304 38.94 -36.56 15.27
C GLN A 304 39.33 -37.78 14.42
N GLY A 305 38.47 -38.19 13.49
CA GLY A 305 38.72 -39.28 12.54
C GLY A 305 39.51 -38.87 11.30
N TYR A 306 39.89 -37.60 11.16
CA TYR A 306 40.54 -37.05 9.98
C TYR A 306 41.93 -36.53 10.31
N SER A 307 42.88 -36.81 9.40
CA SER A 307 44.25 -36.28 9.45
C SER A 307 44.49 -35.16 8.43
N ASP A 308 43.46 -34.83 7.66
CA ASP A 308 43.48 -33.92 6.52
C ASP A 308 42.21 -33.07 6.55
N ASP A 309 42.39 -31.77 6.74
CA ASP A 309 41.32 -30.78 6.87
C ASP A 309 40.49 -30.71 5.58
N GLU A 310 41.12 -30.77 4.40
CA GLU A 310 40.41 -30.68 3.12
C GLU A 310 39.47 -31.87 2.91
N LYS A 311 39.89 -33.06 3.35
CA LYS A 311 39.05 -34.26 3.33
C LYS A 311 37.90 -34.14 4.31
N PHE A 312 38.13 -33.63 5.52
CA PHE A 312 37.06 -33.41 6.50
C PHE A 312 36.02 -32.43 5.95
N GLU A 313 36.44 -31.27 5.46
CA GLU A 313 35.54 -30.25 4.93
C GLU A 313 34.70 -30.77 3.76
N ARG A 314 35.30 -31.54 2.84
CA ARG A 314 34.56 -32.16 1.73
C ARG A 314 33.53 -33.18 2.21
N ASP A 315 33.89 -34.05 3.14
CA ASP A 315 33.00 -35.11 3.63
C ASP A 315 31.90 -34.53 4.53
N TYR A 316 32.22 -33.50 5.34
CA TYR A 316 31.25 -32.74 6.14
C TYR A 316 30.26 -31.99 5.26
N LYS A 317 30.75 -31.29 4.23
CA LYS A 317 29.89 -30.63 3.23
C LYS A 317 28.96 -31.63 2.53
N GLY A 318 29.48 -32.77 2.09
CA GLY A 318 28.68 -33.82 1.48
C GLY A 318 27.61 -34.38 2.43
N TRP A 319 27.92 -34.56 3.71
CA TRP A 319 26.93 -34.92 4.73
C TRP A 319 25.88 -33.82 4.90
N ALA A 320 26.29 -32.55 5.07
CA ALA A 320 25.41 -31.41 5.27
C ALA A 320 24.41 -31.23 4.10
N GLU A 321 24.87 -31.40 2.86
CA GLU A 321 24.05 -31.36 1.64
C GLU A 321 23.08 -32.55 1.53
N SER A 322 23.45 -33.71 2.09
CA SER A 322 22.62 -34.92 2.10
C SER A 322 21.55 -34.96 3.18
N ARG A 323 21.59 -34.05 4.17
CA ARG A 323 20.62 -34.04 5.28
C ARG A 323 19.18 -33.92 4.77
N ILE A 324 18.27 -34.70 5.34
CA ILE A 324 16.84 -34.64 4.99
C ILE A 324 16.20 -33.52 5.79
N ILE A 325 15.77 -32.46 5.10
CA ILE A 325 15.09 -31.32 5.73
C ILE A 325 13.65 -31.69 6.09
N ILE A 326 13.22 -31.25 7.27
CA ILE A 326 11.83 -31.27 7.71
C ILE A 326 11.31 -29.85 7.54
N LEU A 327 10.45 -29.67 6.54
CA LEU A 327 9.81 -28.39 6.26
C LEU A 327 8.81 -28.00 7.37
N PRO A 328 8.51 -26.70 7.49
CA PRO A 328 7.45 -26.18 8.36
C PRO A 328 6.17 -27.02 8.29
N HIS A 329 5.63 -27.36 9.45
CA HIS A 329 4.34 -28.01 9.60
C HIS A 329 3.40 -27.12 10.42
N LEU A 330 2.11 -27.46 10.43
CA LEU A 330 1.08 -26.72 11.16
C LEU A 330 1.41 -26.59 12.66
N GLN A 331 1.37 -25.37 13.19
CA GLN A 331 1.76 -25.07 14.57
C GLN A 331 0.82 -25.71 15.63
N ASP A 332 -0.49 -25.68 15.36
CA ASP A 332 -1.54 -26.22 16.25
C ASP A 332 -2.25 -27.47 15.67
N GLY A 333 -1.74 -28.01 14.56
CA GLY A 333 -2.31 -29.13 13.82
C GLY A 333 -3.68 -28.89 13.17
N ARG A 334 -4.39 -27.79 13.51
CA ARG A 334 -5.70 -27.44 12.92
C ARG A 334 -6.02 -25.95 13.04
N TYR A 335 -6.85 -25.47 12.13
CA TYR A 335 -7.47 -24.14 12.21
C TYR A 335 -8.31 -23.99 13.50
N LYS A 336 -8.19 -22.82 14.14
CA LYS A 336 -8.97 -22.43 15.32
C LYS A 336 -10.11 -21.49 14.88
N ALA A 337 -11.34 -21.98 14.83
CA ALA A 337 -12.50 -21.17 14.44
C ALA A 337 -12.59 -19.87 15.26
N GLY A 338 -12.91 -18.75 14.59
CA GLY A 338 -12.96 -17.44 15.21
C GLY A 338 -11.59 -16.74 15.37
N SER A 339 -10.46 -17.35 14.95
CA SER A 339 -9.14 -16.69 15.06
C SER A 339 -8.98 -15.57 14.04
N LEU A 340 -9.48 -15.79 12.80
CA LEU A 340 -9.38 -14.82 11.71
C LEU A 340 -10.24 -13.58 11.90
N GLU A 341 -11.21 -13.58 12.80
CA GLU A 341 -12.16 -12.47 12.98
C GLU A 341 -11.75 -11.53 14.12
N LYS A 342 -10.83 -11.97 14.99
CA LYS A 342 -10.41 -11.24 16.19
C LYS A 342 -9.62 -10.00 15.84
N ARG A 343 -10.22 -8.82 16.07
CA ARG A 343 -9.60 -7.47 16.01
C ARG A 343 -9.91 -6.79 17.32
N ARG A 344 -8.95 -6.80 18.25
CA ARG A 344 -9.10 -6.27 19.62
C ARG A 344 -9.21 -4.75 19.60
N ILE A 345 -8.44 -4.11 18.72
CA ILE A 345 -8.40 -2.66 18.54
C ILE A 345 -9.10 -2.35 17.22
N LYS A 346 -10.00 -1.37 17.21
CA LYS A 346 -10.68 -0.89 16.00
C LYS A 346 -10.25 0.54 15.72
N TYR A 347 -9.90 0.82 14.48
CA TYR A 347 -9.61 2.17 14.00
C TYR A 347 -10.89 2.74 13.39
N THR A 348 -11.33 3.90 13.88
CA THR A 348 -12.54 4.59 13.37
C THR A 348 -12.19 5.99 12.88
N LEU A 349 -12.65 6.35 11.69
CA LEU A 349 -12.50 7.67 11.09
C LEU A 349 -13.74 8.56 11.33
N GLY A 350 -14.87 7.97 11.75
CA GLY A 350 -16.10 8.70 12.05
C GLY A 350 -15.89 9.86 13.04
N GLY A 351 -16.27 11.07 12.63
CA GLY A 351 -16.11 12.28 13.44
C GLY A 351 -14.71 12.89 13.45
N GLN A 352 -13.76 12.34 12.67
CA GLN A 352 -12.42 12.88 12.52
C GLN A 352 -12.31 13.81 11.29
N THR A 353 -11.30 14.66 11.29
CA THR A 353 -10.81 15.31 10.06
C THR A 353 -9.67 14.46 9.51
N ILE A 354 -9.83 13.97 8.28
CA ILE A 354 -8.81 13.16 7.60
C ILE A 354 -8.15 13.98 6.50
N GLN A 355 -6.93 13.60 6.13
CA GLN A 355 -6.20 14.22 5.02
C GLN A 355 -6.06 13.23 3.88
N VAL A 356 -6.56 13.57 2.70
CA VAL A 356 -6.54 12.69 1.52
C VAL A 356 -5.89 13.41 0.36
N ILE A 357 -4.94 12.73 -0.28
CA ILE A 357 -4.36 13.14 -1.56
C ILE A 357 -5.12 12.40 -2.66
N VAL A 358 -5.64 13.13 -3.63
CA VAL A 358 -6.47 12.58 -4.71
C VAL A 358 -5.67 12.55 -6.01
N LYS A 359 -5.69 11.39 -6.69
CA LYS A 359 -5.07 11.20 -8.00
C LYS A 359 -6.07 10.58 -8.96
N LEU A 360 -6.19 11.15 -10.15
CA LEU A 360 -6.98 10.61 -11.26
C LEU A 360 -6.06 10.42 -12.46
N ALA A 361 -5.99 9.19 -12.95
CA ALA A 361 -5.12 8.85 -14.06
C ALA A 361 -5.77 7.79 -14.96
N ASN A 362 -5.54 7.92 -16.26
CA ASN A 362 -6.02 7.00 -17.28
C ASN A 362 -4.82 6.37 -17.99
N ILE A 363 -4.89 5.07 -18.25
CA ILE A 363 -4.01 4.39 -19.20
C ILE A 363 -4.78 4.19 -20.49
N HIS A 364 -4.22 4.66 -21.61
CA HIS A 364 -4.75 4.50 -22.96
C HIS A 364 -3.82 3.63 -23.80
N LEU A 365 -4.40 2.66 -24.50
CA LEU A 365 -3.75 1.82 -25.48
C LEU A 365 -4.36 2.06 -26.86
N THR A 366 -3.52 2.10 -27.88
CA THR A 366 -3.96 2.25 -29.28
C THR A 366 -3.44 1.08 -30.11
N PRO A 367 -3.98 0.83 -31.32
CA PRO A 367 -3.42 -0.18 -32.22
C PRO A 367 -1.92 -0.02 -32.48
N GLU A 368 -1.42 1.22 -32.47
CA GLU A 368 0.02 1.53 -32.67
C GLU A 368 0.86 1.32 -31.39
N LYS A 369 0.24 1.42 -30.21
CA LYS A 369 0.86 1.17 -28.90
C LYS A 369 -0.03 0.23 -28.08
N PRO A 370 -0.11 -1.06 -28.47
CA PRO A 370 -1.13 -1.98 -27.98
C PRO A 370 -0.82 -2.59 -26.61
N GLU A 371 0.38 -2.33 -26.07
CA GLU A 371 0.92 -2.97 -24.87
C GLU A 371 1.32 -1.91 -23.83
N TYR A 372 0.97 -2.14 -22.57
CA TYR A 372 1.46 -1.42 -21.41
C TYR A 372 2.45 -2.32 -20.66
N SER A 373 3.69 -1.85 -20.46
CA SER A 373 4.78 -2.64 -19.86
C SER A 373 4.65 -2.89 -18.36
N GLY A 374 3.64 -2.32 -17.70
CA GLY A 374 3.53 -2.31 -16.24
C GLY A 374 4.26 -1.13 -15.59
N GLY A 375 4.08 -0.99 -14.27
CA GLY A 375 4.76 -0.01 -13.44
C GLY A 375 5.95 -0.60 -12.68
N SER A 376 6.78 0.26 -12.10
CA SER A 376 7.81 -0.15 -11.14
C SER A 376 7.21 -0.54 -9.79
N TRP A 377 7.95 -1.33 -9.02
CA TRP A 377 7.64 -1.55 -7.61
C TRP A 377 7.82 -0.26 -6.82
N HIS A 378 6.80 0.17 -6.10
CA HIS A 378 6.85 1.40 -5.29
C HIS A 378 5.88 1.34 -4.10
N VAL A 379 6.08 2.28 -3.18
CA VAL A 379 5.11 2.69 -2.15
C VAL A 379 4.66 4.10 -2.48
N GLU A 380 3.54 4.54 -1.92
CA GLU A 380 2.99 5.86 -2.20
C GLU A 380 3.66 6.93 -1.34
N GLY A 381 4.15 7.99 -2.01
CA GLY A 381 4.81 9.13 -1.39
C GLY A 381 6.10 8.77 -0.65
N MET A 382 6.62 9.77 0.06
CA MET A 382 7.77 9.69 0.96
C MET A 382 7.30 9.89 2.41
N ARG A 383 8.24 9.90 3.36
CA ARG A 383 7.95 10.03 4.80
C ARG A 383 7.27 11.37 5.15
N ASN A 384 7.57 12.42 4.40
CA ASN A 384 6.95 13.74 4.55
C ASN A 384 5.46 13.75 4.13
N GLU A 385 4.98 12.82 3.30
CA GLU A 385 3.55 12.66 3.02
C GLU A 385 2.81 11.84 4.08
N ALA A 386 3.51 10.93 4.77
CA ALA A 386 2.95 10.07 5.82
C ALA A 386 1.70 9.28 5.39
N ILE A 387 1.69 8.73 4.17
CA ILE A 387 0.58 7.91 3.67
C ILE A 387 0.54 6.59 4.46
N ALA A 388 -0.61 6.32 5.10
CA ALA A 388 -0.86 5.09 5.85
C ALA A 388 -1.57 4.03 4.99
N ALA A 389 -2.51 4.45 4.15
CA ALA A 389 -3.29 3.55 3.32
C ALA A 389 -3.61 4.16 1.96
N SER A 390 -3.76 3.30 0.96
CA SER A 390 -4.11 3.67 -0.41
C SER A 390 -5.41 2.98 -0.80
N GLY A 391 -6.32 3.74 -1.40
CA GLY A 391 -7.58 3.26 -1.97
C GLY A 391 -7.60 3.50 -3.47
N ILE A 392 -7.98 2.51 -4.28
CA ILE A 392 -8.01 2.62 -5.75
C ILE A 392 -9.34 2.11 -6.30
N TYR A 393 -10.07 2.97 -6.99
CA TYR A 393 -11.30 2.65 -7.70
C TYR A 393 -11.05 2.58 -9.21
N TYR A 394 -11.32 1.41 -9.80
CA TYR A 394 -11.18 1.13 -11.22
C TYR A 394 -12.52 1.38 -11.91
N TYR A 395 -12.79 2.63 -12.27
CA TYR A 395 -14.15 3.04 -12.62
C TYR A 395 -14.56 2.73 -14.05
N ASP A 396 -13.61 2.60 -14.97
CA ASP A 396 -13.89 2.38 -16.40
C ASP A 396 -12.72 1.64 -17.06
N GLU A 397 -13.02 0.47 -17.64
CA GLU A 397 -12.05 -0.36 -18.34
C GLU A 397 -12.67 -0.94 -19.61
N GLU A 398 -12.00 -0.78 -20.75
CA GLU A 398 -12.50 -1.24 -22.04
C GLU A 398 -11.36 -1.81 -22.89
N ASN A 399 -11.65 -2.91 -23.60
CA ASN A 399 -10.78 -3.52 -24.61
C ASN A 399 -9.33 -3.84 -24.15
N ILE A 400 -9.12 -4.12 -22.86
CA ILE A 400 -7.83 -4.58 -22.33
C ILE A 400 -7.88 -6.02 -21.82
N THR A 401 -6.77 -6.73 -21.87
CA THR A 401 -6.59 -8.03 -21.20
C THR A 401 -6.70 -7.87 -19.68
N GLU A 402 -6.65 -8.98 -18.95
CA GLU A 402 -6.66 -8.91 -17.49
C GLU A 402 -5.50 -8.05 -16.97
N SER A 403 -5.82 -7.01 -16.20
CA SER A 403 -4.85 -6.18 -15.47
C SER A 403 -4.77 -6.64 -14.01
N ARG A 404 -3.59 -6.50 -13.40
CA ARG A 404 -3.34 -6.92 -12.01
C ARG A 404 -2.52 -5.89 -11.24
N LEU A 405 -2.82 -5.76 -9.95
CA LEU A 405 -2.01 -5.02 -8.98
C LEU A 405 -1.28 -6.05 -8.10
N ALA A 406 0.04 -6.17 -8.28
CA ALA A 406 0.87 -7.12 -7.54
C ALA A 406 1.43 -6.47 -6.27
N PHE A 407 1.64 -7.28 -5.22
CA PHE A 407 2.07 -6.85 -3.90
C PHE A 407 3.26 -7.68 -3.40
N ARG A 408 4.20 -7.03 -2.72
CA ARG A 408 5.26 -7.67 -1.94
C ARG A 408 5.54 -6.89 -0.65
N ALA A 409 6.21 -7.53 0.30
CA ALA A 409 6.61 -6.89 1.55
C ALA A 409 8.08 -7.21 1.89
N ALA A 410 8.76 -6.21 2.45
CA ALA A 410 10.05 -6.40 3.10
C ALA A 410 9.87 -7.27 4.34
N VAL A 411 10.79 -8.20 4.55
CA VAL A 411 10.79 -9.06 5.73
C VAL A 411 12.12 -9.01 6.47
N THR A 412 12.08 -9.34 7.76
CA THR A 412 13.29 -9.53 8.54
C THR A 412 14.00 -10.81 8.08
N VAL A 413 15.31 -10.84 8.27
CA VAL A 413 16.13 -12.04 8.05
C VAL A 413 15.53 -13.23 8.81
N PRO A 414 15.38 -14.40 8.16
CA PRO A 414 14.95 -15.62 8.84
C PRO A 414 15.88 -16.00 10.00
N TYR A 415 15.36 -16.75 10.98
CA TYR A 415 16.21 -17.40 11.98
C TYR A 415 16.70 -18.76 11.43
N TYR A 416 18.00 -18.94 11.28
CA TYR A 416 18.59 -20.11 10.59
C TYR A 416 19.77 -20.74 11.36
N GLU A 417 20.10 -22.00 11.05
CA GLU A 417 21.31 -22.67 11.54
C GLU A 417 22.55 -22.03 10.87
N GLN A 418 23.59 -21.69 11.65
CA GLN A 418 24.77 -20.99 11.13
C GLN A 418 25.32 -21.64 9.85
N GLU A 419 25.52 -20.81 8.82
CA GLU A 419 25.99 -21.20 7.47
C GLU A 419 25.06 -22.12 6.66
N ASP A 420 23.86 -22.43 7.15
CA ASP A 420 22.92 -23.32 6.44
C ASP A 420 22.04 -22.57 5.44
N GLU A 421 22.67 -22.15 4.35
CA GLU A 421 22.01 -21.52 3.21
C GLU A 421 20.95 -22.42 2.58
N ARG A 422 21.20 -23.74 2.52
CA ARG A 422 20.26 -24.71 1.96
C ARG A 422 18.96 -24.75 2.77
N GLY A 423 19.05 -24.76 4.10
CA GLY A 423 17.89 -24.68 4.98
C GLY A 423 17.07 -23.42 4.72
N CYS A 424 17.74 -22.29 4.51
CA CYS A 424 17.10 -21.01 4.21
C CYS A 424 16.34 -21.01 2.88
N ILE A 425 17.00 -21.44 1.80
CA ILE A 425 16.42 -21.50 0.45
C ILE A 425 15.22 -22.45 0.41
N LEU A 426 15.34 -23.64 1.03
CA LEU A 426 14.26 -24.63 1.00
C LEU A 426 13.05 -24.21 1.85
N THR A 427 13.27 -23.41 2.89
CA THR A 427 12.22 -23.01 3.83
C THR A 427 11.55 -21.71 3.44
N TRP A 428 12.31 -20.66 3.12
CA TRP A 428 11.79 -19.31 2.82
C TRP A 428 12.01 -18.89 1.36
N GLY A 429 12.80 -19.64 0.58
CA GLY A 429 13.16 -19.22 -0.78
C GLY A 429 14.12 -18.04 -0.80
N ILE A 430 14.88 -17.83 0.27
CA ILE A 430 15.84 -16.73 0.43
C ILE A 430 17.23 -17.34 0.64
N GLY A 431 18.11 -17.15 -0.34
CA GLY A 431 19.51 -17.55 -0.32
C GLY A 431 20.46 -16.43 0.09
N ARG A 432 21.76 -16.74 0.15
CA ARG A 432 22.78 -15.75 0.50
C ARG A 432 22.77 -14.60 -0.48
N ASP A 433 22.86 -13.38 0.05
CA ASP A 433 22.85 -12.13 -0.72
C ASP A 433 21.55 -11.88 -1.51
N GLU A 434 20.52 -12.74 -1.32
CA GLU A 434 19.20 -12.52 -1.91
C GLU A 434 18.37 -11.54 -1.07
N PRO A 435 17.46 -10.79 -1.72
CA PRO A 435 16.49 -9.91 -1.06
C PRO A 435 15.63 -10.61 0.01
N CYS A 436 15.54 -10.03 1.21
CA CYS A 436 14.55 -10.43 2.20
C CYS A 436 13.15 -9.88 1.86
N ILE A 437 12.48 -10.51 0.89
CA ILE A 437 11.12 -10.18 0.45
C ILE A 437 10.18 -11.39 0.49
N ASN A 438 8.90 -11.14 0.78
CA ASN A 438 7.82 -12.07 0.47
C ASN A 438 6.95 -11.49 -0.66
N GLU A 439 6.76 -12.26 -1.73
CA GLU A 439 5.75 -11.97 -2.75
C GLU A 439 4.36 -12.33 -2.20
N LEU A 440 3.48 -11.34 -2.05
CA LEU A 440 2.16 -11.48 -1.40
C LEU A 440 1.04 -11.86 -2.38
N GLY A 441 1.34 -11.88 -3.68
CA GLY A 441 0.38 -12.17 -4.75
C GLY A 441 -0.16 -10.91 -5.42
N ALA A 442 -1.30 -11.06 -6.11
CA ALA A 442 -1.87 -9.97 -6.90
C ALA A 442 -3.40 -9.95 -6.87
N VAL A 443 -3.96 -8.76 -6.99
CA VAL A 443 -5.39 -8.51 -7.15
C VAL A 443 -5.68 -8.30 -8.63
N VAL A 444 -6.65 -9.02 -9.18
CA VAL A 444 -7.18 -8.72 -10.53
C VAL A 444 -7.88 -7.38 -10.46
N THR A 445 -7.63 -6.49 -11.40
CA THR A 445 -8.21 -5.16 -11.39
C THR A 445 -9.20 -5.04 -12.53
N CYS A 446 -10.47 -5.34 -12.24
CA CYS A 446 -11.55 -5.21 -13.21
C CYS A 446 -12.36 -3.95 -12.94
N GLN A 447 -13.15 -3.54 -13.93
CA GLN A 447 -14.11 -2.45 -13.77
C GLN A 447 -14.98 -2.64 -12.52
N ASP A 448 -15.23 -1.52 -11.84
CA ASP A 448 -16.02 -1.37 -10.63
C ASP A 448 -15.37 -1.90 -9.33
N ARG A 449 -14.17 -2.48 -9.44
CA ARG A 449 -13.40 -2.91 -8.27
C ARG A 449 -12.84 -1.72 -7.50
N CYS A 450 -13.06 -1.76 -6.19
CA CYS A 450 -12.42 -0.93 -5.19
C CYS A 450 -11.40 -1.77 -4.43
N ILE A 451 -10.20 -1.24 -4.21
CA ILE A 451 -9.14 -1.91 -3.45
C ILE A 451 -8.62 -0.94 -2.40
N ALA A 452 -8.37 -1.41 -1.18
CA ALA A 452 -7.65 -0.65 -0.16
C ALA A 452 -6.55 -1.50 0.47
N PHE A 453 -5.38 -0.92 0.71
CA PHE A 453 -4.21 -1.62 1.25
C PHE A 453 -3.30 -0.66 2.04
N PRO A 454 -2.50 -1.17 3.00
CA PRO A 454 -1.57 -0.34 3.75
C PRO A 454 -0.36 0.04 2.90
N ASN A 455 0.20 1.22 3.14
CA ASN A 455 1.36 1.70 2.40
C ASN A 455 2.66 0.92 2.73
N THR A 456 2.62 0.03 3.73
CA THR A 456 3.71 -0.90 4.04
C THR A 456 3.87 -2.02 3.01
N TYR A 457 2.86 -2.25 2.16
CA TYR A 457 2.98 -3.20 1.04
C TYR A 457 3.41 -2.46 -0.21
N GLN A 458 4.59 -2.83 -0.71
CA GLN A 458 5.05 -2.36 -2.01
C GLN A 458 4.19 -2.99 -3.08
N HIS A 459 3.87 -2.22 -4.12
CA HIS A 459 3.00 -2.70 -5.17
C HIS A 459 3.48 -2.26 -6.55
N ARG A 460 2.96 -2.94 -7.58
CA ARG A 460 3.15 -2.56 -8.98
C ARG A 460 1.95 -2.92 -9.83
N VAL A 461 1.71 -2.12 -10.86
CA VAL A 461 0.79 -2.49 -11.94
C VAL A 461 1.47 -3.50 -12.85
N SER A 462 0.84 -4.64 -13.09
CA SER A 462 1.34 -5.68 -14.00
C SER A 462 1.17 -5.26 -15.47
N PRO A 463 1.96 -5.81 -16.40
CA PRO A 463 1.75 -5.58 -17.83
C PRO A 463 0.38 -6.04 -18.30
N PHE A 464 -0.19 -5.35 -19.29
CA PHE A 464 -1.43 -5.75 -19.99
C PHE A 464 -1.46 -5.17 -21.40
N GLU A 465 -2.34 -5.69 -22.25
CA GLU A 465 -2.43 -5.30 -23.66
C GLU A 465 -3.88 -5.17 -24.15
N LEU A 466 -4.07 -4.73 -25.40
CA LEU A 466 -5.39 -4.72 -26.04
C LEU A 466 -5.92 -6.15 -26.27
N LYS A 467 -7.20 -6.38 -25.94
CA LYS A 467 -7.92 -7.63 -26.30
C LYS A 467 -8.12 -7.72 -27.82
N ASP A 468 -8.70 -6.68 -28.41
CA ASP A 468 -8.81 -6.48 -29.85
C ASP A 468 -7.79 -5.42 -30.26
N LYS A 469 -6.63 -5.86 -30.79
CA LYS A 469 -5.52 -4.98 -31.20
C LYS A 469 -5.89 -4.04 -32.37
N SER A 470 -7.08 -4.16 -32.96
CA SER A 470 -7.56 -3.24 -34.01
C SER A 470 -8.31 -2.02 -33.47
N LYS A 471 -8.65 -1.99 -32.18
CA LYS A 471 -9.41 -0.92 -31.53
C LYS A 471 -8.64 -0.35 -30.34
N PRO A 472 -8.83 0.93 -29.99
CA PRO A 472 -8.27 1.47 -28.76
C PRO A 472 -8.89 0.80 -27.54
N GLY A 473 -8.23 0.96 -26.39
CA GLY A 473 -8.70 0.47 -25.10
C GLY A 473 -8.13 1.33 -23.97
N HIS A 474 -8.71 1.20 -22.78
CA HIS A 474 -8.29 1.99 -21.64
C HIS A 474 -8.52 1.29 -20.30
N ARG A 475 -7.83 1.81 -19.30
CA ARG A 475 -8.06 1.57 -17.87
C ARG A 475 -8.02 2.89 -17.14
N LYS A 476 -9.06 3.22 -16.40
CA LYS A 476 -9.17 4.51 -15.71
C LYS A 476 -9.40 4.34 -14.22
N ILE A 477 -8.69 5.15 -13.42
CA ILE A 477 -8.70 5.02 -11.96
C ILE A 477 -8.88 6.35 -11.23
N VAL A 478 -9.48 6.27 -10.04
CA VAL A 478 -9.30 7.24 -8.96
C VAL A 478 -8.48 6.57 -7.86
N ALA A 479 -7.37 7.18 -7.46
CA ALA A 479 -6.59 6.79 -6.30
C ALA A 479 -6.74 7.83 -5.18
N LEU A 480 -6.89 7.32 -3.96
CA LEU A 480 -7.09 8.07 -2.72
C LEU A 480 -5.99 7.65 -1.75
N PHE A 481 -5.06 8.54 -1.46
CA PHE A 481 -3.99 8.27 -0.51
C PHE A 481 -4.33 8.92 0.82
N LEU A 482 -4.65 8.08 1.81
CA LEU A 482 -4.97 8.49 3.16
C LEU A 482 -3.68 8.73 3.94
N VAL A 483 -3.44 9.98 4.30
CA VAL A 483 -2.39 10.34 5.27
C VAL A 483 -2.78 9.76 6.63
N ASP A 484 -1.79 9.26 7.36
CA ASP A 484 -1.95 8.73 8.71
C ASP A 484 -2.74 9.72 9.59
N PRO A 485 -3.95 9.37 10.09
CA PRO A 485 -4.75 10.30 10.88
C PRO A 485 -4.09 10.71 12.20
N ALA A 486 -3.06 10.00 12.67
CA ALA A 486 -2.26 10.39 13.84
C ALA A 486 -1.18 11.44 13.50
N ILE A 487 -0.95 11.74 12.21
CA ILE A 487 0.09 12.66 11.74
C ILE A 487 -0.54 13.78 10.92
N ARG A 488 -0.39 15.02 11.39
CA ARG A 488 -0.81 16.20 10.64
C ARG A 488 0.25 16.64 9.64
N ARG A 489 -0.19 17.02 8.43
CA ARG A 489 0.61 17.66 7.37
C ARG A 489 -0.02 18.97 6.90
N PRO A 490 0.78 19.93 6.41
CA PRO A 490 0.23 21.12 5.76
C PRO A 490 -0.70 20.71 4.61
N SER A 491 -1.87 21.33 4.52
CA SER A 491 -2.94 20.95 3.59
C SER A 491 -3.44 22.14 2.80
N THR A 492 -4.36 21.90 1.85
CA THR A 492 -5.07 22.95 1.13
C THR A 492 -5.96 23.84 2.02
N THR A 493 -6.20 23.49 3.28
CA THR A 493 -6.90 24.39 4.24
C THR A 493 -6.02 25.57 4.63
N THR A 494 -4.71 25.34 4.73
CA THR A 494 -3.72 26.34 5.15
C THR A 494 -2.92 26.90 3.98
N VAL A 495 -2.70 26.10 2.93
CA VAL A 495 -2.03 26.51 1.70
C VAL A 495 -3.09 27.05 0.74
N PRO A 496 -3.05 28.34 0.34
CA PRO A 496 -3.96 28.88 -0.67
C PRO A 496 -3.71 28.25 -2.04
N PRO A 497 -4.68 28.33 -2.99
CA PRO A 497 -4.48 27.87 -4.35
C PRO A 497 -3.21 28.44 -4.98
N GLN A 498 -2.34 27.54 -5.42
CA GLN A 498 -1.05 27.91 -6.02
C GLN A 498 -1.19 28.20 -7.52
N GLN A 499 -2.29 27.84 -8.16
CA GLN A 499 -2.51 27.97 -9.59
C GLN A 499 -2.73 29.45 -9.98
N ALA A 500 -1.75 30.09 -10.63
CA ALA A 500 -1.89 31.49 -11.04
C ALA A 500 -3.14 31.76 -11.89
N LYS A 501 -3.51 30.81 -12.78
CA LYS A 501 -4.69 30.91 -13.65
C LYS A 501 -6.03 30.92 -12.89
N TRP A 502 -6.10 30.37 -11.67
CA TRP A 502 -7.36 30.36 -10.90
C TRP A 502 -7.73 31.74 -10.36
N ARG A 503 -6.73 32.63 -10.21
CA ARG A 503 -6.93 34.00 -9.70
C ARG A 503 -7.93 34.79 -10.54
N ALA A 504 -7.80 34.76 -11.86
CA ALA A 504 -8.71 35.49 -12.76
C ALA A 504 -10.15 34.98 -12.64
N SER A 505 -10.34 33.65 -12.52
CA SER A 505 -11.66 33.05 -12.29
C SER A 505 -12.22 33.42 -10.92
N ALA A 506 -11.40 33.44 -9.87
CA ALA A 506 -11.81 33.85 -8.53
C ALA A 506 -12.20 35.34 -8.44
N ILE A 507 -11.43 36.23 -9.08
CA ILE A 507 -11.75 37.66 -9.19
C ILE A 507 -13.09 37.83 -9.91
N SER A 508 -13.28 37.13 -11.03
CA SER A 508 -14.50 37.20 -11.82
C SER A 508 -15.72 36.65 -11.08
N ALA A 509 -15.55 35.61 -10.25
CA ALA A 509 -16.61 35.02 -9.46
C ALA A 509 -17.04 35.88 -8.25
N ASN A 510 -16.17 36.79 -7.79
CA ASN A 510 -16.51 37.72 -6.71
C ASN A 510 -17.00 39.06 -7.29
N PRO A 511 -18.29 39.45 -7.09
CA PRO A 511 -18.84 40.66 -7.71
C PRO A 511 -18.11 41.95 -7.33
N VAL A 512 -17.57 42.03 -6.11
CA VAL A 512 -16.86 43.22 -5.61
C VAL A 512 -15.49 43.32 -6.26
N LEU A 513 -14.73 42.23 -6.28
CA LEU A 513 -13.42 42.20 -6.94
C LEU A 513 -13.58 42.39 -8.45
N LYS A 514 -14.54 41.72 -9.08
CA LYS A 514 -14.85 41.92 -10.50
C LYS A 514 -15.11 43.39 -10.82
N ALA A 515 -15.98 44.06 -10.07
CA ALA A 515 -16.29 45.48 -10.30
C ALA A 515 -15.08 46.42 -10.08
N ALA A 516 -14.13 46.02 -9.22
CA ALA A 516 -12.89 46.76 -9.03
C ALA A 516 -11.90 46.51 -10.19
N PHE A 517 -11.71 45.25 -10.59
CA PHE A 517 -10.78 44.85 -11.66
C PHE A 517 -11.28 45.25 -13.06
N ASP A 518 -12.59 45.29 -13.30
CA ASP A 518 -13.19 45.79 -14.55
C ASP A 518 -12.85 47.27 -14.83
N LYS A 519 -12.39 48.03 -13.83
CA LYS A 519 -11.96 49.43 -13.96
C LYS A 519 -10.46 49.58 -14.23
N LEU A 520 -9.69 48.49 -14.15
CA LEU A 520 -8.23 48.51 -14.33
C LEU A 520 -7.89 48.22 -15.79
N ALA A 521 -6.86 48.91 -16.30
CA ALA A 521 -6.32 48.59 -17.61
C ALA A 521 -5.60 47.23 -17.58
N PRO A 522 -5.57 46.45 -18.68
CA PRO A 522 -4.90 45.15 -18.73
C PRO A 522 -3.45 45.18 -18.25
N GLU A 523 -2.73 46.27 -18.49
CA GLU A 523 -1.35 46.46 -18.05
C GLU A 523 -1.23 46.51 -16.51
N ILE A 524 -2.22 47.10 -15.83
CA ILE A 524 -2.26 47.15 -14.36
C ILE A 524 -2.60 45.79 -13.80
N ILE A 525 -3.52 45.05 -14.44
CA ILE A 525 -3.86 43.67 -14.05
C ILE A 525 -2.62 42.78 -14.18
N ASN A 526 -1.92 42.84 -15.31
CA ASN A 526 -0.68 42.12 -15.53
C ASN A 526 0.40 42.49 -14.50
N HIS A 527 0.52 43.78 -14.15
CA HIS A 527 1.46 44.21 -13.13
C HIS A 527 1.08 43.71 -11.74
N ILE A 528 -0.20 43.75 -11.36
CA ILE A 528 -0.69 43.16 -10.12
C ILE A 528 -0.34 41.68 -10.08
N ASP A 529 -0.65 40.93 -11.14
CA ASP A 529 -0.39 39.49 -11.20
C ASP A 529 1.12 39.18 -11.13
N SER A 530 1.97 40.03 -11.70
CA SER A 530 3.44 39.89 -11.57
C SER A 530 3.99 40.10 -10.16
N MET A 531 3.22 40.75 -9.27
CA MET A 531 3.61 41.00 -7.87
C MET A 531 3.01 39.98 -6.90
N VAL A 532 2.22 39.02 -7.37
CA VAL A 532 1.54 38.05 -6.51
C VAL A 532 2.48 36.91 -6.16
N GLU A 533 2.93 36.92 -4.91
CA GLU A 533 3.73 35.84 -4.34
C GLU A 533 2.87 34.59 -4.06
N GLY A 534 3.51 33.42 -3.95
CA GLY A 534 2.88 32.16 -3.57
C GLY A 534 2.08 31.44 -4.67
N THR A 535 1.93 32.03 -5.85
CA THR A 535 1.36 31.35 -7.03
C THR A 535 2.45 30.79 -7.94
N MET A 536 2.10 29.85 -8.81
CA MET A 536 2.97 29.28 -9.84
C MET A 536 2.23 29.19 -11.17
N THR A 537 2.99 29.39 -12.24
CA THR A 537 2.52 29.16 -13.62
C THR A 537 2.39 27.66 -13.89
N ARG A 538 1.74 27.28 -15.00
CA ARG A 538 1.61 25.87 -15.37
C ARG A 538 2.98 25.29 -15.72
N GLU A 539 3.77 26.08 -16.45
CA GLU A 539 5.11 25.74 -16.92
C GLU A 539 6.07 25.55 -15.74
N GLU A 540 5.98 26.41 -14.72
CA GLU A 540 6.74 26.27 -13.47
C GLU A 540 6.31 25.02 -12.68
N ALA A 541 5.00 24.77 -12.56
CA ALA A 541 4.50 23.56 -11.89
C ALA A 541 4.96 22.27 -12.61
N GLU A 542 5.04 22.30 -13.94
CA GLU A 542 5.55 21.17 -14.74
C GLU A 542 7.06 20.99 -14.57
N ALA A 543 7.83 22.06 -14.43
CA ALA A 543 9.25 21.98 -14.10
C ALA A 543 9.47 21.34 -12.72
N TYR A 544 8.75 21.79 -11.69
CA TYR A 544 8.81 21.15 -10.36
C TYR A 544 8.34 19.70 -10.37
N ARG A 545 7.34 19.36 -11.19
CA ARG A 545 6.93 17.97 -11.37
C ARG A 545 8.09 17.11 -11.88
N LEU A 546 8.87 17.59 -12.85
CA LEU A 546 10.02 16.84 -13.37
C LEU A 546 11.08 16.63 -12.29
N GLU A 547 11.41 17.67 -11.51
CA GLU A 547 12.33 17.57 -10.38
C GLU A 547 11.83 16.57 -9.32
N LEU A 548 10.54 16.64 -8.95
CA LEU A 548 9.92 15.72 -8.02
C LEU A 548 9.90 14.28 -8.57
N MET A 549 9.69 14.08 -9.87
CA MET A 549 9.76 12.76 -10.50
C MET A 549 11.18 12.20 -10.51
N ASP A 550 12.19 13.05 -10.69
CA ASP A 550 13.60 12.64 -10.60
C ASP A 550 13.95 12.22 -9.18
N GLU A 551 13.54 13.02 -8.18
CA GLU A 551 13.68 12.70 -6.77
C GLU A 551 12.93 11.42 -6.40
N GLY A 552 11.69 11.28 -6.85
CA GLY A 552 10.85 10.10 -6.64
C GLY A 552 11.43 8.85 -7.29
N THR A 553 12.04 8.96 -8.47
CA THR A 553 12.73 7.85 -9.15
C THR A 553 13.94 7.39 -8.32
N ALA A 554 14.81 8.33 -7.94
CA ALA A 554 15.98 8.05 -7.11
C ALA A 554 15.59 7.46 -5.75
N PHE A 555 14.49 7.94 -5.15
CA PHE A 555 13.94 7.36 -3.94
C PHE A 555 13.41 5.95 -4.14
N VAL A 556 12.63 5.69 -5.18
CA VAL A 556 12.09 4.35 -5.45
C VAL A 556 13.24 3.35 -5.59
N GLU A 557 14.27 3.69 -6.36
CA GLU A 557 15.48 2.86 -6.50
C GLU A 557 16.14 2.60 -5.15
N LYS A 558 16.43 3.67 -4.38
CA LYS A 558 17.12 3.53 -3.10
C LYS A 558 16.27 2.87 -2.02
N ASN A 559 14.96 3.09 -1.99
CA ASN A 559 14.04 2.44 -1.06
C ASN A 559 13.87 0.97 -1.40
N ASP A 560 13.86 0.64 -2.70
CA ASP A 560 13.92 -0.75 -3.12
C ASP A 560 15.21 -1.40 -2.64
N GLU A 561 16.37 -0.79 -2.88
CA GLU A 561 17.68 -1.32 -2.49
C GLU A 561 17.86 -1.45 -0.96
N GLU A 562 17.55 -0.41 -0.20
CA GLU A 562 17.94 -0.28 1.22
C GLU A 562 16.89 -0.82 2.22
N PHE A 563 15.62 -0.95 1.81
CA PHE A 563 14.54 -1.42 2.68
C PHE A 563 13.91 -2.73 2.21
N PHE A 564 13.52 -2.82 0.93
CA PHE A 564 12.84 -4.02 0.40
C PHE A 564 13.84 -5.10 0.00
N MET A 565 14.92 -4.74 -0.67
CA MET A 565 15.88 -5.65 -1.29
C MET A 565 17.14 -5.83 -0.45
N THR A 566 17.08 -5.48 0.84
CA THR A 566 18.19 -5.67 1.78
C THR A 566 18.68 -7.12 1.69
N PRO A 567 19.99 -7.33 1.43
CA PRO A 567 20.53 -8.64 1.18
C PRO A 567 20.58 -9.48 2.46
N PHE A 568 20.27 -10.76 2.33
CA PHE A 568 20.44 -11.73 3.40
C PHE A 568 21.93 -12.05 3.62
N SER A 569 22.51 -11.52 4.69
CA SER A 569 23.91 -11.79 5.05
C SER A 569 24.03 -13.00 5.98
N LEU A 570 24.80 -14.02 5.56
CA LEU A 570 25.03 -15.23 6.34
C LEU A 570 26.20 -15.14 7.35
N CYS A 571 26.81 -13.96 7.54
CA CYS A 571 28.07 -13.79 8.30
C CYS A 571 27.87 -13.35 9.77
N GLU A 572 28.42 -14.15 10.69
CA GLU A 572 28.70 -13.93 12.13
C GLU A 572 27.52 -13.46 13.03
N HIS A 573 26.93 -14.42 13.76
CA HIS A 573 26.18 -14.20 15.01
C HIS A 573 27.10 -14.33 16.23
#